data_AF-A0A3N5NRJ2-F1
#
_entry.id   AF-A0A3N5NRJ2-F1
#
_cell.length_a   1.000
_cell.length_b   1.000
_cell.length_c   1.000
_cell.angle_alpha   90.00
_cell.angle_beta   90.00
_cell.angle_gamma   90.00
#
_symmetry.space_group_name_H-M   'P 1'
#
loop_
_entity.id
_entity.type
_entity.pdbx_description
1 polymer ?
#
loop_
_entity_poly.entity_id
_entity_poly.type
_entity_poly.pdbx_seq_one_letter_code
_entity_poly.pdbx_strand_id
1 'polypeptide(L)'
;MPRAHKRILAGAIALEVAIFSLIAPNFFTTGNFFEIARLNVELGLLAIALTPILITGGIDLSVGAMMGLAAVSFGAAWQDFHLPLALAAAIAIAVGTAGGGLNAVLISKLSLPPLIVTLGTFALFRGIAEGMTEAAVSYTGFPASFLRFGQGYFWGVIPVQLPIFLVVLFGYSVLLHRSIYGRSLYAIGFSAGGARYSGIPVGRRVGLVYLVSGILASVAAIIYVAHLGQARSDAGNGYELDAITAVVLGGTSVFGGHGSIGGTVLGLLALSVLKNGLHLAALPSELIGVVTGVLLVLTIAIEKVPGSVFSDAVENGSRNRFEGELDVKNSQVAVLCAAILGGSLMVAATNVWLVRSIGSERDPAAPAGVRPVIAMMPKAKGDPYFVSCRIGAEEAAKELGVELIWDGPTGLDAARQSEMVENWITRGVDVIAVAVENRAAISTSLRKARERGIHVITWDADAEPDARAFFVNQATAEGIGTSLTDEAARLLDGKGEFAVITGALSAANQNEWIAFIKKRLAERHPNLTLATIRPSDDDRDKAFAET
;
A
#
# COMPACT_ATOMS: atom_id res chain seq x y z
N MET A 1 -29.87 14.46 11.08
CA MET A 1 -29.04 13.40 10.46
C MET A 1 -27.56 13.24 10.92
N PRO A 2 -26.73 14.23 11.35
CA PRO A 2 -25.27 14.00 11.46
C PRO A 2 -24.73 13.40 12.78
N ARG A 3 -25.51 13.27 13.86
CA ARG A 3 -24.99 12.80 15.16
C ARG A 3 -25.17 11.30 15.41
N ALA A 4 -26.24 10.68 14.93
CA ALA A 4 -26.51 9.26 15.13
C ALA A 4 -25.52 8.39 14.32
N HIS A 5 -25.36 8.66 13.02
CA HIS A 5 -24.40 7.97 12.15
C HIS A 5 -22.98 7.96 12.74
N LYS A 6 -22.48 9.13 13.15
CA LYS A 6 -21.14 9.27 13.73
C LYS A 6 -20.99 8.50 15.04
N ARG A 7 -22.03 8.41 15.86
CA ARG A 7 -22.02 7.64 17.12
C ARG A 7 -22.02 6.14 16.86
N ILE A 8 -22.79 5.67 15.87
CA ILE A 8 -22.83 4.26 15.49
C ILE A 8 -21.49 3.85 14.88
N LEU A 9 -20.94 4.64 13.96
CA LEU A 9 -19.63 4.39 13.36
C LEU A 9 -18.50 4.42 14.41
N ALA A 10 -18.53 5.38 15.34
CA ALA A 10 -17.58 5.40 16.47
C ALA A 10 -17.73 4.16 17.37
N GLY A 11 -18.96 3.68 17.58
CA GLY A 11 -19.21 2.42 18.29
C GLY A 11 -18.68 1.20 17.54
N ALA A 12 -18.79 1.17 16.22
CA ALA A 12 -18.22 0.12 15.38
C ALA A 12 -16.68 0.11 15.46
N ILE A 13 -16.04 1.28 15.35
CA ILE A 13 -14.58 1.42 15.52
C ILE A 13 -14.16 0.92 16.91
N ALA A 14 -14.88 1.31 17.96
CA ALA A 14 -14.56 0.85 19.32
C ALA A 14 -14.63 -0.68 19.44
N LEU A 15 -15.59 -1.30 18.76
CA LEU A 15 -15.73 -2.76 18.73
C LEU A 15 -14.67 -3.43 17.86
N GLU A 16 -14.29 -2.86 16.70
CA GLU A 16 -13.15 -3.34 15.91
C GLU A 16 -11.86 -3.32 16.73
N VAL A 17 -11.60 -2.20 17.42
CA VAL A 17 -10.44 -2.06 18.31
C VAL A 17 -10.49 -3.14 19.39
N ALA A 18 -11.65 -3.39 20.00
CA ALA A 18 -11.79 -4.44 21.00
C ALA A 18 -11.51 -5.85 20.42
N ILE A 19 -12.03 -6.16 19.23
CA ILE A 19 -11.83 -7.45 18.55
C ILE A 19 -10.35 -7.64 18.21
N PHE A 20 -9.72 -6.68 17.54
CA PHE A 20 -8.31 -6.81 17.15
C PHE A 20 -7.35 -6.74 18.32
N SER A 21 -7.70 -6.05 19.42
CA SER A 21 -6.92 -6.11 20.66
C SER A 21 -6.85 -7.51 21.26
N LEU A 22 -7.84 -8.37 20.99
CA LEU A 22 -7.88 -9.75 21.48
C LEU A 22 -7.21 -10.75 20.52
N ILE A 23 -7.20 -10.45 19.21
CA ILE A 23 -6.82 -11.42 18.16
C ILE A 23 -5.43 -11.10 17.59
N ALA A 24 -5.06 -9.83 17.50
CA ALA A 24 -3.85 -9.38 16.87
C ALA A 24 -2.78 -8.99 17.92
N PRO A 25 -1.61 -9.65 17.91
CA PRO A 25 -0.52 -9.29 18.81
C PRO A 25 -0.07 -7.85 18.58
N ASN A 26 0.26 -7.14 19.66
CA ASN A 26 0.73 -5.75 19.66
C ASN A 26 -0.25 -4.70 19.12
N PHE A 27 -1.50 -5.06 18.82
CA PHE A 27 -2.50 -4.12 18.30
C PHE A 27 -2.78 -2.95 19.26
N PHE A 28 -2.90 -3.23 20.56
CA PHE A 28 -3.17 -2.21 21.58
C PHE A 28 -1.89 -1.54 22.14
N THR A 29 -0.85 -1.39 21.32
CA THR A 29 0.38 -0.69 21.71
C THR A 29 0.36 0.75 21.25
N THR A 30 0.99 1.64 22.01
CA THR A 30 1.17 3.06 21.62
C THR A 30 1.90 3.18 20.29
N GLY A 31 2.92 2.35 20.06
CA GLY A 31 3.62 2.27 18.77
C GLY A 31 2.68 2.01 17.60
N ASN A 32 1.79 1.03 17.74
CA ASN A 32 0.81 0.72 16.69
C ASN A 32 -0.18 1.87 16.42
N PHE A 33 -0.63 2.61 17.46
CA PHE A 33 -1.47 3.79 17.24
C PHE A 33 -0.78 4.88 16.42
N PHE A 34 0.50 5.14 16.67
CA PHE A 34 1.27 6.11 15.89
C PHE A 34 1.59 5.60 14.48
N GLU A 35 1.74 4.29 14.30
CA GLU A 35 1.86 3.68 12.98
C GLU A 35 0.58 3.80 12.16
N ILE A 36 -0.58 3.52 12.76
CA ILE A 36 -1.87 3.75 12.10
C ILE A 36 -1.98 5.23 11.68
N ALA A 37 -1.61 6.18 12.55
CA ALA A 37 -1.62 7.59 12.19
C ALA A 37 -0.65 7.89 11.02
N ARG A 38 0.55 7.30 11.04
CA ARG A 38 1.60 7.49 10.02
C ARG A 38 1.17 6.99 8.65
N LEU A 39 0.67 5.76 8.58
CA LEU A 39 0.30 5.05 7.35
C LEU A 39 -0.97 5.60 6.65
N ASN A 40 -1.72 6.47 7.34
CA ASN A 40 -3.01 6.97 6.85
C ASN A 40 -3.00 8.46 6.52
N VAL A 41 -1.86 9.15 6.57
CA VAL A 41 -1.78 10.56 6.21
C VAL A 41 -2.04 10.77 4.72
N GLU A 42 -1.40 9.99 3.86
CA GLU A 42 -1.53 10.05 2.40
C GLU A 42 -2.97 9.75 2.00
N LEU A 43 -3.50 8.62 2.46
CA LEU A 43 -4.89 8.22 2.22
C LEU A 43 -5.88 9.25 2.78
N GLY A 44 -5.60 9.81 3.95
CA GLY A 44 -6.44 10.83 4.57
C GLY A 44 -6.46 12.14 3.79
N LEU A 45 -5.33 12.58 3.22
CA LEU A 45 -5.28 13.76 2.35
C LEU A 45 -6.15 13.56 1.11
N LEU A 46 -6.07 12.39 0.48
CA LEU A 46 -6.93 12.05 -0.65
C LEU A 46 -8.41 12.00 -0.26
N ALA A 47 -8.75 11.36 0.87
CA ALA A 47 -10.13 11.29 1.36
C ALA A 47 -10.73 12.68 1.65
N ILE A 48 -9.94 13.59 2.26
CA ILE A 48 -10.37 14.97 2.49
C ILE A 48 -10.57 15.71 1.17
N ALA A 49 -9.68 15.52 0.19
CA ALA A 49 -9.79 16.11 -1.14
C ALA A 49 -11.06 15.63 -1.88
N LEU A 50 -11.40 14.35 -1.78
CA LEU A 50 -12.57 13.75 -2.40
C LEU A 50 -13.89 14.15 -1.75
N THR A 51 -13.90 14.48 -0.46
CA THR A 51 -15.13 14.83 0.27
C THR A 51 -15.96 15.93 -0.41
N PRO A 52 -15.42 17.12 -0.76
CA PRO A 52 -16.20 18.13 -1.48
C PRO A 52 -16.57 17.72 -2.91
N ILE A 53 -15.80 16.85 -3.57
CA ILE A 53 -16.14 16.34 -4.91
C ILE A 53 -17.43 15.51 -4.82
N LEU A 54 -17.49 14.56 -3.88
CA LEU A 54 -18.68 13.76 -3.64
C LEU A 54 -19.86 14.62 -3.19
N ILE A 55 -19.65 15.62 -2.32
CA ILE A 55 -20.71 16.56 -1.92
C ILE A 55 -21.32 17.27 -3.14
N THR A 56 -20.55 17.57 -4.18
CA THR A 56 -21.09 18.17 -5.42
C THR A 56 -21.79 17.18 -6.36
N GLY A 57 -21.81 15.87 -6.02
CA GLY A 57 -22.33 14.79 -6.87
C GLY A 57 -21.33 14.32 -7.93
N GLY A 58 -20.05 14.66 -7.77
CA GLY A 58 -18.95 14.21 -8.63
C GLY A 58 -18.23 13.00 -8.04
N ILE A 59 -17.47 12.30 -8.88
CA ILE A 59 -16.54 11.24 -8.47
C ILE A 59 -15.18 11.56 -9.12
N ASP A 60 -14.09 11.29 -8.42
CA ASP A 60 -12.73 11.40 -8.95
C ASP A 60 -11.94 10.11 -8.70
N LEU A 61 -11.91 9.25 -9.73
CA LEU A 61 -11.11 8.02 -9.70
C LEU A 61 -9.65 8.26 -10.09
N SER A 62 -9.32 9.43 -10.65
CA SER A 62 -7.97 9.72 -11.13
C SER A 62 -6.99 10.10 -10.02
N VAL A 63 -7.48 10.34 -8.79
CA VAL A 63 -6.68 10.90 -7.69
C VAL A 63 -5.47 10.02 -7.30
N GLY A 64 -5.64 8.69 -7.29
CA GLY A 64 -4.54 7.75 -7.00
C GLY A 64 -3.52 7.70 -8.14
N ALA A 65 -3.97 7.69 -9.39
CA ALA A 65 -3.09 7.77 -10.55
C ALA A 65 -2.34 9.12 -10.64
N MET A 66 -3.00 10.22 -10.24
CA MET A 66 -2.38 11.55 -10.16
C MET A 66 -1.29 11.59 -9.08
N MET A 67 -1.52 10.94 -7.94
CA MET A 67 -0.49 10.75 -6.91
C MET A 67 0.70 9.96 -7.48
N GLY A 68 0.46 8.88 -8.22
CA GLY A 68 1.51 8.12 -8.92
C GLY A 68 2.34 8.97 -9.88
N LEU A 69 1.67 9.71 -10.77
CA LEU A 69 2.32 10.60 -11.72
C LEU A 69 3.11 11.73 -11.02
N ALA A 70 2.58 12.29 -9.93
CA ALA A 70 3.30 13.30 -9.14
C ALA A 70 4.52 12.71 -8.42
N ALA A 71 4.44 11.46 -7.94
CA ALA A 71 5.56 10.77 -7.31
C ALA A 71 6.71 10.57 -8.30
N VAL A 72 6.45 10.00 -9.48
CA VAL A 72 7.51 9.80 -10.49
C VAL A 72 8.04 11.12 -11.04
N SER A 73 7.20 12.15 -11.16
CA SER A 73 7.68 13.49 -11.55
C SER A 73 8.60 14.10 -10.50
N PHE A 74 8.32 13.89 -9.21
CA PHE A 74 9.20 14.26 -8.11
C PHE A 74 10.53 13.50 -8.16
N GLY A 75 10.46 12.19 -8.34
CA GLY A 75 11.64 11.30 -8.44
C GLY A 75 12.53 11.65 -9.62
N ALA A 76 11.97 11.79 -10.82
CA ALA A 76 12.69 12.20 -12.03
C ALA A 76 13.34 13.57 -11.87
N ALA A 77 12.62 14.57 -11.31
CA ALA A 77 13.17 15.89 -11.05
C ALA A 77 14.38 15.85 -10.10
N TRP A 78 14.34 15.00 -9.08
CA TRP A 78 15.44 14.81 -8.15
C TRP A 78 16.62 14.05 -8.77
N GLN A 79 16.38 12.91 -9.40
CA GLN A 79 17.41 11.96 -9.78
C GLN A 79 17.92 12.15 -11.21
N ASP A 80 17.03 12.39 -12.18
CA ASP A 80 17.41 12.54 -13.61
C ASP A 80 17.85 13.97 -13.93
N PHE A 81 17.16 14.96 -13.34
CA PHE A 81 17.44 16.38 -13.56
C PHE A 81 18.31 17.00 -12.44
N HIS A 82 18.65 16.24 -11.41
CA HIS A 82 19.50 16.67 -10.28
C HIS A 82 19.02 17.97 -9.62
N LEU A 83 17.71 18.22 -9.60
CA LEU A 83 17.15 19.45 -9.04
C LEU A 83 17.06 19.36 -7.51
N PRO A 84 17.22 20.48 -6.79
CA PRO A 84 16.99 20.50 -5.35
C PRO A 84 15.58 20.03 -4.99
N LEU A 85 15.44 19.31 -3.87
CA LEU A 85 14.16 18.72 -3.45
C LEU A 85 13.00 19.71 -3.36
N ALA A 86 13.26 20.97 -2.98
CA ALA A 86 12.24 22.01 -2.95
C ALA A 86 11.68 22.31 -4.36
N LEU A 87 12.54 22.30 -5.39
CA LEU A 87 12.15 22.49 -6.77
C LEU A 87 11.48 21.24 -7.33
N ALA A 88 11.98 20.05 -6.99
CA ALA A 88 11.31 18.79 -7.34
C ALA A 88 9.88 18.73 -6.76
N ALA A 89 9.70 19.15 -5.50
CA ALA A 89 8.39 19.25 -4.86
C ALA A 89 7.49 20.27 -5.56
N ALA A 90 8.03 21.42 -5.97
CA ALA A 90 7.30 22.41 -6.74
C ALA A 90 6.84 21.86 -8.12
N ILE A 91 7.68 21.07 -8.79
CA ILE A 91 7.33 20.38 -10.05
C ILE A 91 6.20 19.38 -9.82
N ALA A 92 6.30 18.54 -8.79
CA ALA A 92 5.25 17.58 -8.46
C ALA A 92 3.90 18.27 -8.19
N ILE A 93 3.93 19.39 -7.46
CA ILE A 93 2.74 20.22 -7.21
C ILE A 93 2.23 20.86 -8.50
N ALA A 94 3.11 21.34 -9.39
CA ALA A 94 2.71 21.88 -10.69
C ALA A 94 2.05 20.81 -11.57
N VAL A 95 2.58 19.59 -11.58
CA VAL A 95 2.00 18.43 -12.27
C VAL A 95 0.62 18.07 -11.70
N GLY A 96 0.48 18.00 -10.38
CA GLY A 96 -0.82 17.80 -9.73
C GLY A 96 -1.82 18.92 -10.02
N THR A 97 -1.36 20.18 -10.03
CA THR A 97 -2.18 21.34 -10.38
C THR A 97 -2.63 21.26 -11.85
N ALA A 98 -1.74 20.85 -12.76
CA ALA A 98 -2.06 20.70 -14.18
C ALA A 98 -3.07 19.57 -14.41
N GLY A 99 -2.88 18.40 -13.79
CA GLY A 99 -3.80 17.26 -13.90
C GLY A 99 -5.17 17.55 -13.28
N GLY A 100 -5.21 18.11 -12.07
CA GLY A 100 -6.45 18.57 -11.44
C GLY A 100 -7.13 19.69 -12.24
N GLY A 101 -6.33 20.58 -12.83
CA GLY A 101 -6.79 21.65 -13.73
C GLY A 101 -7.39 21.13 -15.04
N LEU A 102 -6.82 20.06 -15.62
CA LEU A 102 -7.38 19.37 -16.77
C LEU A 102 -8.77 18.83 -16.43
N ASN A 103 -8.89 18.05 -15.34
CA ASN A 103 -10.18 17.56 -14.86
C ASN A 103 -11.16 18.72 -14.60
N ALA A 104 -10.71 19.78 -13.95
CA ALA A 104 -11.50 20.97 -13.69
C ALA A 104 -12.04 21.60 -14.98
N VAL A 105 -11.22 21.76 -16.02
CA VAL A 105 -11.64 22.35 -17.30
C VAL A 105 -12.63 21.43 -18.03
N LEU A 106 -12.32 20.14 -18.13
CA LEU A 106 -13.17 19.16 -18.82
C LEU A 106 -14.55 19.05 -18.16
N ILE A 107 -14.60 19.04 -16.83
CA ILE A 107 -15.86 18.90 -16.08
C ILE A 107 -16.63 20.22 -16.05
N SER A 108 -15.96 21.34 -15.77
CA SER A 108 -16.66 22.60 -15.51
C SER A 108 -16.95 23.45 -16.76
N LYS A 109 -16.05 23.45 -17.74
CA LYS A 109 -16.21 24.24 -18.98
C LYS A 109 -16.84 23.43 -20.09
N LEU A 110 -16.36 22.20 -20.30
CA LEU A 110 -16.91 21.32 -21.35
C LEU A 110 -18.14 20.55 -20.88
N SER A 111 -18.51 20.63 -19.60
CA SER A 111 -19.68 19.98 -19.01
C SER A 111 -19.71 18.46 -19.23
N LEU A 112 -18.53 17.83 -19.30
CA LEU A 112 -18.42 16.38 -19.43
C LEU A 112 -18.76 15.69 -18.10
N PRO A 113 -19.40 14.49 -18.12
CA PRO A 113 -19.69 13.74 -16.91
C PRO A 113 -18.41 13.43 -16.10
N PRO A 114 -18.36 13.76 -14.79
CA PRO A 114 -17.14 13.63 -14.00
C PRO A 114 -16.53 12.22 -13.94
N LEU A 115 -17.38 11.18 -13.87
CA LEU A 115 -16.93 9.80 -13.85
C LEU A 115 -16.18 9.41 -15.12
N ILE A 116 -16.68 9.83 -16.30
CA ILE A 116 -16.04 9.53 -17.59
C ILE A 116 -14.70 10.24 -17.69
N VAL A 117 -14.67 11.52 -17.31
CA VAL A 117 -13.43 12.32 -17.31
C VAL A 117 -12.38 11.68 -16.41
N THR A 118 -12.75 11.31 -15.19
CA THR A 118 -11.80 10.84 -14.18
C THR A 118 -11.37 9.39 -14.39
N LEU A 119 -12.18 8.55 -15.05
CA LEU A 119 -11.74 7.26 -15.58
C LEU A 119 -10.74 7.44 -16.72
N GLY A 120 -11.01 8.37 -17.64
CA GLY A 120 -10.10 8.68 -18.75
C GLY A 120 -8.77 9.25 -18.24
N THR A 121 -8.82 10.18 -17.29
CA THR A 121 -7.60 10.75 -16.70
C THR A 121 -6.90 9.82 -15.73
N PHE A 122 -7.59 8.86 -15.09
CA PHE A 122 -6.94 7.75 -14.38
C PHE A 122 -6.00 6.98 -15.32
N ALA A 123 -6.51 6.53 -16.46
CA ALA A 123 -5.70 5.78 -17.44
C ALA A 123 -4.58 6.64 -18.03
N LEU A 124 -4.86 7.92 -18.32
CA LEU A 124 -3.85 8.87 -18.82
C LEU A 124 -2.72 9.09 -17.81
N PHE A 125 -3.05 9.45 -16.57
CA PHE A 125 -2.04 9.76 -15.55
C PHE A 125 -1.23 8.52 -15.20
N ARG A 126 -1.88 7.36 -15.07
CA ARG A 126 -1.20 6.08 -14.83
C ARG A 126 -0.28 5.71 -15.99
N GLY A 127 -0.77 5.80 -17.23
CA GLY A 127 0.02 5.46 -18.42
C GLY A 127 1.21 6.39 -18.64
N ILE A 128 1.09 7.69 -18.34
CA ILE A 128 2.23 8.61 -18.34
C ILE A 128 3.22 8.22 -17.26
N ALA A 129 2.75 7.94 -16.04
CA ALA A 129 3.63 7.57 -14.93
C ALA A 129 4.42 6.29 -15.23
N GLU A 130 3.75 5.26 -15.74
CA GLU A 130 4.38 4.00 -16.16
C GLU A 130 5.31 4.19 -17.35
N GLY A 131 4.93 5.03 -18.33
CA GLY A 131 5.76 5.35 -19.48
C GLY A 131 7.05 6.09 -19.12
N MET A 132 7.01 6.98 -18.13
CA MET A 132 8.20 7.67 -17.61
C MET A 132 9.18 6.70 -16.92
N THR A 133 8.67 5.63 -16.32
CA THR A 133 9.49 4.67 -15.55
C THR A 133 9.76 3.37 -16.29
N GLU A 134 9.35 3.24 -17.56
CA GLU A 134 9.34 1.95 -18.29
C GLU A 134 8.67 0.81 -17.48
N ALA A 135 7.69 1.16 -16.64
CA ALA A 135 7.03 0.31 -15.65
C ALA A 135 7.93 -0.46 -14.65
N ALA A 136 9.25 -0.20 -14.60
CA ALA A 136 10.20 -0.92 -13.75
C ALA A 136 11.10 0.00 -12.90
N VAL A 137 11.39 1.21 -13.39
CA VAL A 137 12.26 2.17 -12.70
C VAL A 137 11.58 2.72 -11.46
N SER A 138 12.27 2.60 -10.32
CA SER A 138 11.87 3.24 -9.06
C SER A 138 12.97 4.24 -8.69
N TYR A 139 12.60 5.50 -8.50
CA TYR A 139 13.55 6.53 -8.08
C TYR A 139 13.83 6.40 -6.58
N THR A 140 15.09 6.37 -6.18
CA THR A 140 15.54 6.15 -4.79
C THR A 140 16.67 7.12 -4.43
N GLY A 141 17.39 6.86 -3.34
CA GLY A 141 18.56 7.68 -2.97
C GLY A 141 18.22 9.09 -2.46
N PHE A 142 17.01 9.31 -1.94
CA PHE A 142 16.65 10.60 -1.33
C PHE A 142 17.44 10.84 -0.04
N PRO A 143 17.85 12.09 0.25
CA PRO A 143 18.67 12.39 1.41
C PRO A 143 17.92 12.14 2.73
N ALA A 144 18.64 11.73 3.77
CA ALA A 144 18.07 11.40 5.07
C ALA A 144 17.25 12.54 5.70
N SER A 145 17.60 13.80 5.41
CA SER A 145 16.84 14.97 5.85
C SER A 145 15.42 15.00 5.29
N PHE A 146 15.22 14.51 4.07
CA PHE A 146 13.92 14.35 3.43
C PHE A 146 13.20 13.10 3.90
N LEU A 147 13.88 11.96 4.01
CA LEU A 147 13.27 10.73 4.53
C LEU A 147 12.72 10.91 5.95
N ARG A 148 13.41 11.70 6.78
CA ARG A 148 12.92 12.09 8.12
C ARG A 148 11.56 12.78 8.11
N PHE A 149 11.16 13.38 6.99
CA PHE A 149 9.85 14.01 6.86
C PHE A 149 8.69 12.99 6.81
N GLY A 150 8.91 11.81 6.22
CA GLY A 150 7.90 10.74 6.14
C GLY A 150 8.12 9.57 7.11
N GLN A 151 9.33 9.43 7.65
CA GLN A 151 9.73 8.33 8.55
C GLN A 151 10.01 8.79 9.99
N GLY A 152 10.16 10.11 10.21
CA GLY A 152 10.54 10.67 11.51
C GLY A 152 9.37 10.86 12.46
N TYR A 153 9.71 11.01 13.75
CA TYR A 153 8.76 11.33 14.81
C TYR A 153 9.23 12.56 15.59
N PHE A 154 8.32 13.50 15.78
CA PHE A 154 8.46 14.56 16.75
C PHE A 154 8.34 13.99 18.17
N TRP A 155 9.30 14.34 19.04
CA TRP A 155 9.41 13.85 20.43
C TRP A 155 9.37 12.32 20.55
N GLY A 156 9.73 11.58 19.50
CA GLY A 156 9.73 10.11 19.47
C GLY A 156 8.33 9.48 19.36
N VAL A 157 7.29 10.28 19.12
CA VAL A 157 5.89 9.83 19.24
C VAL A 157 5.02 10.28 18.06
N ILE A 158 5.10 11.55 17.64
CA ILE A 158 4.17 12.10 16.63
C ILE A 158 4.80 12.04 15.23
N PRO A 159 4.23 11.34 14.24
CA PRO A 159 4.76 11.32 12.88
C PRO A 159 4.90 12.72 12.28
N VAL A 160 6.01 13.00 11.60
CA VAL A 160 6.32 14.35 11.09
C VAL A 160 5.32 14.82 10.01
N GLN A 161 4.69 13.88 9.30
CA GLN A 161 3.64 14.17 8.31
C GLN A 161 2.28 14.52 8.91
N LEU A 162 2.01 14.14 10.18
CA LEU A 162 0.69 14.32 10.81
C LEU A 162 0.26 15.80 10.93
N PRO A 163 1.13 16.75 11.31
CA PRO A 163 0.78 18.17 11.33
C PRO A 163 0.27 18.71 9.98
N ILE A 164 0.82 18.23 8.86
CA ILE A 164 0.38 18.66 7.51
C ILE A 164 -1.04 18.20 7.26
N PHE A 165 -1.32 16.93 7.57
CA PHE A 165 -2.68 16.39 7.52
C PHE A 165 -3.64 17.20 8.40
N LEU A 166 -3.25 17.54 9.64
CA LEU A 166 -4.09 18.32 10.55
C LEU A 166 -4.36 19.75 10.04
N VAL A 167 -3.37 20.40 9.43
CA VAL A 167 -3.54 21.73 8.82
C VAL A 167 -4.54 21.66 7.66
N VAL A 168 -4.39 20.67 6.78
CA VAL A 168 -5.32 20.45 5.65
C VAL A 168 -6.72 20.12 6.16
N LEU A 169 -6.83 19.23 7.14
CA LEU A 169 -8.07 18.83 7.79
C LEU A 169 -8.80 20.02 8.39
N PHE A 170 -8.09 20.87 9.15
CA PHE A 170 -8.67 22.07 9.73
C PHE A 170 -9.10 23.06 8.66
N GLY A 171 -8.25 23.29 7.65
CA GLY A 171 -8.55 24.17 6.51
C GLY A 171 -9.81 23.74 5.77
N TYR A 172 -9.94 22.45 5.43
CA TYR A 172 -11.14 21.90 4.79
C TYR A 172 -12.36 21.93 5.71
N SER A 173 -12.18 21.70 7.01
CA SER A 173 -13.28 21.78 7.97
C SER A 173 -13.87 23.19 8.03
N VAL A 174 -13.02 24.22 8.06
CA VAL A 174 -13.45 25.63 7.99
C VAL A 174 -14.05 25.95 6.62
N LEU A 175 -13.42 25.52 5.52
CA LEU A 175 -13.91 25.73 4.16
C LEU A 175 -15.32 25.13 3.98
N LEU A 176 -15.54 23.88 4.34
CA LEU A 176 -16.81 23.18 4.12
C LEU A 176 -17.90 23.61 5.09
N HIS A 177 -17.61 23.74 6.39
CA HIS A 177 -18.64 23.93 7.40
C HIS A 177 -18.83 25.38 7.84
N ARG A 178 -17.85 26.26 7.61
CA ARG A 178 -17.88 27.65 8.11
C ARG A 178 -17.83 28.70 7.00
N SER A 179 -17.57 28.33 5.74
CA SER A 179 -17.47 29.29 4.63
C SER A 179 -18.68 29.31 3.69
N ILE A 180 -18.79 30.39 2.90
CA ILE A 180 -19.77 30.52 1.81
C ILE A 180 -19.49 29.51 0.70
N TYR A 181 -18.21 29.18 0.47
CA TYR A 181 -17.80 28.19 -0.53
C TYR A 181 -18.41 26.83 -0.20
N GLY A 182 -18.27 26.37 1.05
CA GLY A 182 -18.87 25.13 1.52
C GLY A 182 -20.38 25.08 1.29
N ARG A 183 -21.13 26.10 1.73
CA ARG A 183 -22.59 26.20 1.50
C ARG A 183 -22.95 26.10 0.02
N SER A 184 -22.15 26.71 -0.86
CA SER A 184 -22.38 26.61 -2.30
C SER A 184 -22.17 25.21 -2.86
N LEU A 185 -21.20 24.44 -2.34
CA LEU A 185 -20.95 23.05 -2.75
C LEU A 185 -22.13 22.14 -2.36
N TYR A 186 -22.65 22.29 -1.14
CA TYR A 186 -23.84 21.55 -0.72
C TYR A 186 -25.05 21.89 -1.60
N ALA A 187 -25.30 23.18 -1.88
CA ALA A 187 -26.40 23.60 -2.75
C ALA A 187 -26.28 23.02 -4.17
N ILE A 188 -25.06 22.97 -4.73
CA ILE A 188 -24.78 22.33 -6.02
C ILE A 188 -25.12 20.84 -5.96
N GLY A 189 -24.72 20.15 -4.91
CA GLY A 189 -25.01 18.73 -4.69
C GLY A 189 -26.49 18.39 -4.59
N PHE A 190 -27.30 19.27 -3.98
CA PHE A 190 -28.75 19.10 -3.93
C PHE A 190 -29.42 19.33 -5.29
N SER A 191 -29.05 20.42 -5.97
CA SER A 191 -29.55 20.71 -7.31
C SER A 191 -28.63 21.69 -8.01
N ALA A 192 -27.83 21.19 -8.95
CA ALA A 192 -27.00 22.04 -9.80
C ALA A 192 -27.84 23.07 -10.59
N GLY A 193 -29.05 22.69 -11.03
CA GLY A 193 -29.99 23.59 -11.69
C GLY A 193 -30.50 24.70 -10.75
N GLY A 194 -30.97 24.33 -9.56
CA GLY A 194 -31.43 25.30 -8.55
C GLY A 194 -30.31 26.24 -8.08
N ALA A 195 -29.09 25.73 -7.93
CA ALA A 195 -27.91 26.53 -7.61
C ALA A 195 -27.61 27.58 -8.70
N ARG A 196 -27.73 27.22 -9.98
CA ARG A 196 -27.56 28.17 -11.10
C ARG A 196 -28.61 29.27 -11.07
N TYR A 197 -29.89 28.94 -10.85
CA TYR A 197 -30.95 29.94 -10.72
C TYR A 197 -30.78 30.85 -9.51
N SER A 198 -30.10 30.37 -8.47
CA SER A 198 -29.73 31.15 -7.28
C SER A 198 -28.45 31.97 -7.44
N GLY A 199 -27.90 32.08 -8.66
CA GLY A 199 -26.70 32.86 -8.97
C GLY A 199 -25.38 32.22 -8.54
N ILE A 200 -25.36 30.95 -8.14
CA ILE A 200 -24.13 30.25 -7.77
C ILE A 200 -23.34 29.88 -9.04
N PRO A 201 -22.05 30.25 -9.15
CA PRO A 201 -21.23 29.93 -10.32
C PRO A 201 -20.79 28.46 -10.27
N VAL A 202 -21.72 27.54 -10.58
CA VAL A 202 -21.55 26.08 -10.42
C VAL A 202 -20.27 25.57 -11.08
N GLY A 203 -20.02 25.92 -12.34
CA GLY A 203 -18.82 25.49 -13.05
C GLY A 203 -17.54 25.89 -12.32
N ARG A 204 -17.41 27.15 -11.88
CA ARG A 204 -16.22 27.60 -11.14
C ARG A 204 -16.05 26.87 -9.81
N ARG A 205 -17.14 26.61 -9.08
CA ARG A 205 -17.10 25.91 -7.79
C ARG A 205 -16.70 24.45 -7.95
N VAL A 206 -17.28 23.75 -8.92
CA VAL A 206 -16.93 22.35 -9.24
C VAL A 206 -15.50 22.26 -9.77
N GLY A 207 -15.09 23.13 -10.70
CA GLY A 207 -13.72 23.14 -11.21
C GLY A 207 -12.67 23.34 -10.11
N LEU A 208 -12.93 24.24 -9.15
CA LEU A 208 -12.00 24.46 -8.03
C LEU A 208 -11.79 23.21 -7.17
N VAL A 209 -12.81 22.37 -6.93
CA VAL A 209 -12.62 21.17 -6.09
C VAL A 209 -11.75 20.12 -6.77
N TYR A 210 -11.86 19.94 -8.10
CA TYR A 210 -10.98 19.05 -8.87
C TYR A 210 -9.54 19.57 -8.98
N LEU A 211 -9.38 20.89 -9.13
CA LEU A 211 -8.05 21.52 -9.12
C LEU A 211 -7.32 21.28 -7.80
N VAL A 212 -8.01 21.53 -6.68
CA VAL A 212 -7.42 21.34 -5.34
C VAL A 212 -7.19 19.85 -5.05
N SER A 213 -8.03 18.95 -5.59
CA SER A 213 -7.80 17.50 -5.52
C SER A 213 -6.46 17.09 -6.12
N GLY A 214 -6.13 17.59 -7.32
CA GLY A 214 -4.83 17.33 -7.95
C GLY A 214 -3.64 17.88 -7.14
N ILE A 215 -3.80 19.07 -6.53
CA ILE A 215 -2.79 19.64 -5.63
C ILE A 215 -2.59 18.74 -4.41
N LEU A 216 -3.66 18.31 -3.74
CA LEU A 216 -3.52 17.44 -2.57
C LEU A 216 -2.98 16.05 -2.93
N ALA A 217 -3.32 15.51 -4.10
CA ALA A 217 -2.74 14.26 -4.59
C ALA A 217 -1.22 14.36 -4.76
N SER A 218 -0.72 15.50 -5.26
CA SER A 218 0.73 15.73 -5.34
C SER A 218 1.41 15.93 -3.99
N VAL A 219 0.74 16.56 -3.02
CA VAL A 219 1.26 16.66 -1.64
C VAL A 219 1.31 15.28 -0.99
N ALA A 220 0.27 14.46 -1.17
CA ALA A 220 0.26 13.07 -0.71
C ALA A 220 1.37 12.25 -1.38
N ALA A 221 1.65 12.47 -2.67
CA ALA A 221 2.76 11.84 -3.37
C ALA A 221 4.13 12.18 -2.76
N ILE A 222 4.39 13.45 -2.44
CA ILE A 222 5.65 13.86 -1.81
C ILE A 222 5.81 13.19 -0.43
N ILE A 223 4.74 13.15 0.37
CA ILE A 223 4.76 12.48 1.68
C ILE A 223 4.99 10.97 1.50
N TYR A 224 4.33 10.34 0.53
CA TYR A 224 4.51 8.93 0.19
C TYR A 224 5.97 8.61 -0.16
N VAL A 225 6.60 9.43 -1.01
CA VAL A 225 8.02 9.25 -1.37
C VAL A 225 8.92 9.46 -0.16
N ALA A 226 8.63 10.44 0.70
CA ALA A 226 9.37 10.63 1.94
C ALA A 226 9.18 9.47 2.93
N HIS A 227 8.01 8.82 2.91
CA HIS A 227 7.67 7.70 3.78
C HIS A 227 8.35 6.41 3.33
N LEU A 228 8.18 6.02 2.07
CA LEU A 228 8.73 4.78 1.53
C LEU A 228 10.18 4.89 1.03
N GLY A 229 10.69 6.12 0.89
CA GLY A 229 12.04 6.37 0.36
C GLY A 229 12.22 6.06 -1.12
N GLN A 230 11.11 5.85 -1.84
CA GLN A 230 11.11 5.52 -3.25
C GLN A 230 9.93 6.17 -3.97
N ALA A 231 10.14 6.62 -5.20
CA ALA A 231 9.09 7.11 -6.08
C ALA A 231 8.83 6.11 -7.20
N ARG A 232 7.59 5.60 -7.24
CA ARG A 232 7.18 4.52 -8.12
C ARG A 232 5.96 4.92 -8.93
N SER A 233 5.85 4.40 -10.15
CA SER A 233 4.71 4.64 -11.04
C SER A 233 3.42 4.00 -10.55
N ASP A 234 3.49 2.97 -9.71
CA ASP A 234 2.36 2.31 -9.05
C ASP A 234 1.89 2.99 -7.76
N ALA A 235 2.55 4.08 -7.34
CA ALA A 235 2.14 4.82 -6.14
C ALA A 235 0.67 5.28 -6.25
N GLY A 236 -0.04 5.22 -5.13
CA GLY A 236 -1.47 5.53 -5.05
C GLY A 236 -2.40 4.51 -5.71
N ASN A 237 -1.90 3.37 -6.22
CA ASN A 237 -2.78 2.32 -6.77
C ASN A 237 -3.75 1.78 -5.69
N GLY A 238 -5.05 1.79 -5.99
CA GLY A 238 -6.10 1.40 -5.05
C GLY A 238 -6.46 2.47 -4.01
N TYR A 239 -5.64 3.51 -3.83
CA TYR A 239 -5.93 4.58 -2.87
C TYR A 239 -7.16 5.38 -3.28
N GLU A 240 -7.48 5.48 -4.58
CA GLU A 240 -8.71 6.07 -5.06
C GLU A 240 -9.96 5.36 -4.50
N LEU A 241 -9.97 4.03 -4.49
CA LEU A 241 -11.10 3.24 -3.98
C LEU A 241 -11.15 3.27 -2.45
N ASP A 242 -10.00 3.21 -1.79
CA ASP A 242 -9.90 3.33 -0.34
C ASP A 242 -10.40 4.68 0.16
N ALA A 243 -9.99 5.76 -0.51
CA ALA A 243 -10.38 7.11 -0.15
C ALA A 243 -11.88 7.34 -0.37
N ILE A 244 -12.44 6.84 -1.47
CA ILE A 244 -13.91 6.85 -1.69
C ILE A 244 -14.60 6.05 -0.59
N THR A 245 -14.12 4.84 -0.29
CA THR A 245 -14.72 3.97 0.75
C THR A 245 -14.71 4.66 2.11
N ALA A 246 -13.60 5.28 2.51
CA ALA A 246 -13.49 6.04 3.74
C ALA A 246 -14.47 7.22 3.79
N VAL A 247 -14.60 7.99 2.71
CA VAL A 247 -15.50 9.16 2.62
C VAL A 247 -16.98 8.73 2.69
N VAL A 248 -17.33 7.68 1.97
CA VAL A 248 -18.70 7.15 1.83
C VAL A 248 -19.12 6.44 3.12
N LEU A 249 -18.24 5.63 3.72
CA LEU A 249 -18.45 5.06 5.05
C LEU A 249 -18.62 6.15 6.12
N GLY A 250 -17.88 7.25 5.98
CA GLY A 250 -18.02 8.45 6.79
C GLY A 250 -19.38 9.16 6.68
N GLY A 251 -20.25 8.72 5.78
CA GLY A 251 -21.62 9.23 5.59
C GLY A 251 -21.73 10.37 4.58
N THR A 252 -20.75 10.53 3.69
CA THR A 252 -20.86 11.44 2.55
C THR A 252 -21.57 10.73 1.41
N SER A 253 -22.58 11.38 0.84
CA SER A 253 -23.41 10.84 -0.24
C SER A 253 -22.63 10.79 -1.55
N VAL A 254 -22.70 9.66 -2.26
CA VAL A 254 -22.12 9.54 -3.63
C VAL A 254 -22.95 10.33 -4.64
N PHE A 255 -24.24 10.57 -4.33
CA PHE A 255 -25.16 11.33 -5.18
C PHE A 255 -25.14 12.85 -4.90
N GLY A 256 -24.37 13.29 -3.90
CA GLY A 256 -24.22 14.69 -3.53
C GLY A 256 -25.19 15.20 -2.46
N GLY A 257 -25.00 16.47 -2.09
CA GLY A 257 -25.86 17.24 -1.17
C GLY A 257 -25.59 16.99 0.31
N HIS A 258 -24.90 15.90 0.68
CA HIS A 258 -24.66 15.54 2.09
C HIS A 258 -23.23 15.03 2.31
N GLY A 259 -22.64 15.38 3.44
CA GLY A 259 -21.30 14.94 3.84
C GLY A 259 -20.68 15.83 4.91
N SER A 260 -19.63 15.36 5.56
CA SER A 260 -18.85 16.19 6.51
C SER A 260 -17.44 15.65 6.69
N ILE A 261 -16.45 16.56 6.84
CA ILE A 261 -15.05 16.18 7.10
C ILE A 261 -14.92 15.31 8.35
N GLY A 262 -15.65 15.61 9.43
CA GLY A 262 -15.62 14.77 10.62
C GLY A 262 -16.19 13.36 10.40
N GLY A 263 -17.08 13.19 9.42
CA GLY A 263 -17.52 11.87 8.97
C GLY A 263 -16.41 11.15 8.21
N THR A 264 -15.79 11.83 7.24
CA THR A 264 -14.64 11.30 6.47
C THR A 264 -13.51 10.82 7.38
N VAL A 265 -13.16 11.56 8.43
CA VAL A 265 -12.13 11.14 9.39
C VAL A 265 -12.52 9.87 10.13
N LEU A 266 -13.79 9.73 10.56
CA LEU A 266 -14.25 8.51 11.21
C LEU A 266 -14.27 7.31 10.25
N GLY A 267 -14.67 7.52 9.00
CA GLY A 267 -14.64 6.47 7.98
C GLY A 267 -13.21 6.06 7.60
N LEU A 268 -12.28 7.03 7.53
CA LEU A 268 -10.85 6.77 7.38
C LEU A 268 -10.36 5.91 8.55
N LEU A 269 -10.60 6.35 9.79
CA LEU A 269 -10.17 5.61 10.99
C LEU A 269 -10.72 4.19 11.04
N ALA A 270 -11.99 3.97 10.68
CA ALA A 270 -12.58 2.63 10.59
C ALA A 270 -11.82 1.76 9.57
N LEU A 271 -11.62 2.27 8.35
CA LEU A 271 -10.88 1.55 7.31
C LEU A 271 -9.43 1.28 7.72
N SER A 272 -8.76 2.25 8.35
CA SER A 272 -7.39 2.15 8.84
C SER A 272 -7.24 1.10 9.94
N VAL A 273 -8.13 1.14 10.94
CA VAL A 273 -8.16 0.18 12.06
C VAL A 273 -8.39 -1.23 11.54
N LEU A 274 -9.33 -1.40 10.60
CA LEU A 274 -9.61 -2.67 9.96
C LEU A 274 -8.38 -3.20 9.22
N LYS A 275 -7.82 -2.42 8.30
CA LYS A 275 -6.64 -2.83 7.51
C LYS A 275 -5.44 -3.19 8.40
N ASN A 276 -5.15 -2.36 9.39
CA ASN A 276 -4.07 -2.61 10.32
C ASN A 276 -4.33 -3.83 11.21
N GLY A 277 -5.57 -4.01 11.67
CA GLY A 277 -5.99 -5.17 12.46
C GLY A 277 -5.85 -6.48 11.69
N LEU A 278 -6.27 -6.49 10.42
CA LEU A 278 -6.11 -7.63 9.52
C LEU A 278 -4.63 -7.95 9.29
N HIS A 279 -3.82 -6.92 9.06
CA HIS A 279 -2.37 -7.09 8.86
C HIS A 279 -1.70 -7.69 10.11
N LEU A 280 -1.96 -7.15 11.29
CA LEU A 280 -1.40 -7.66 12.55
C LEU A 280 -1.95 -9.04 12.95
N ALA A 281 -3.16 -9.39 12.48
CA ALA A 281 -3.70 -10.74 12.59
C ALA A 281 -3.05 -11.75 11.62
N ALA A 282 -2.03 -11.33 10.86
CA ALA A 282 -1.32 -12.13 9.87
C ALA A 282 -2.25 -12.73 8.80
N LEU A 283 -3.31 -12.01 8.43
CA LEU A 283 -4.20 -12.43 7.38
C LEU A 283 -3.70 -12.02 5.99
N PRO A 284 -4.02 -12.81 4.96
CA PRO A 284 -3.68 -12.48 3.58
C PRO A 284 -4.19 -11.09 3.18
N SER A 285 -3.34 -10.29 2.51
CA SER A 285 -3.64 -8.91 2.12
C SER A 285 -4.77 -8.82 1.07
N GLU A 286 -5.07 -9.92 0.37
CA GLU A 286 -6.19 -10.04 -0.57
C GLU A 286 -7.55 -9.86 0.13
N LEU A 287 -7.65 -10.27 1.41
CA LEU A 287 -8.86 -10.06 2.20
C LEU A 287 -9.15 -8.58 2.41
N ILE A 288 -8.12 -7.73 2.46
CA ILE A 288 -8.30 -6.27 2.58
C ILE A 288 -9.07 -5.75 1.36
N GLY A 289 -8.70 -6.18 0.15
CA GLY A 289 -9.38 -5.79 -1.08
C GLY A 289 -10.83 -6.27 -1.12
N VAL A 290 -11.06 -7.54 -0.76
CA VAL A 290 -12.41 -8.12 -0.69
C VAL A 290 -13.28 -7.36 0.32
N VAL A 291 -12.78 -7.15 1.54
CA VAL A 291 -13.51 -6.45 2.60
C VAL A 291 -13.78 -5.00 2.21
N THR A 292 -12.80 -4.29 1.64
CA THR A 292 -12.97 -2.91 1.18
C THR A 292 -14.04 -2.82 0.08
N GLY A 293 -14.00 -3.74 -0.90
CA GLY A 293 -15.00 -3.81 -1.97
C GLY A 293 -16.40 -4.13 -1.45
N VAL A 294 -16.53 -5.12 -0.56
CA VAL A 294 -17.80 -5.46 0.08
C VAL A 294 -18.36 -4.28 0.88
N LEU A 295 -17.51 -3.60 1.66
CA LEU A 295 -17.89 -2.41 2.41
C LEU A 295 -18.41 -1.31 1.48
N LEU A 296 -17.69 -1.01 0.41
CA LEU A 296 -18.10 0.00 -0.56
C LEU A 296 -19.45 -0.35 -1.21
N VAL A 297 -19.60 -1.58 -1.72
CA VAL A 297 -20.84 -2.05 -2.34
C VAL A 297 -22.01 -1.98 -1.37
N LEU A 298 -21.82 -2.44 -0.13
CA LEU A 298 -22.87 -2.37 0.88
C LEU A 298 -23.21 -0.92 1.23
N THR A 299 -22.22 -0.05 1.40
CA THR A 299 -22.46 1.37 1.71
C THR A 299 -23.32 2.02 0.63
N ILE A 300 -22.96 1.81 -0.64
CA ILE A 300 -23.68 2.38 -1.79
C ILE A 300 -25.07 1.74 -1.96
N ALA A 301 -25.16 0.40 -1.84
CA ALA A 301 -26.43 -0.30 -2.00
C ALA A 301 -27.44 0.17 -0.95
N ILE A 302 -26.99 0.31 0.28
CA ILE A 302 -27.78 0.81 1.41
C ILE A 302 -28.24 2.24 1.16
N GLU A 303 -27.36 3.12 0.66
CA GLU A 303 -27.72 4.50 0.30
C GLU A 303 -28.80 4.55 -0.80
N LYS A 304 -28.75 3.59 -1.74
CA LYS A 304 -29.70 3.52 -2.85
C LYS A 304 -31.05 2.90 -2.47
N VAL A 305 -31.18 2.16 -1.36
CA VAL A 305 -32.48 1.58 -0.94
C VAL A 305 -33.45 2.71 -0.59
N PRO A 306 -34.44 3.01 -1.45
CA PRO A 306 -35.45 4.00 -1.13
C PRO A 306 -36.38 3.39 -0.08
N GLY A 307 -36.89 4.20 0.84
CA GLY A 307 -38.14 3.86 1.49
C GLY A 307 -39.20 3.63 0.41
N SER A 308 -39.60 2.37 0.24
CA SER A 308 -40.70 1.85 -0.61
C SER A 308 -40.67 2.23 -2.09
N VAL A 309 -40.52 1.19 -2.91
CA VAL A 309 -41.26 1.01 -4.18
C VAL A 309 -42.70 1.52 -4.01
N PHE A 310 -43.16 2.50 -4.80
CA PHE A 310 -44.52 2.51 -5.37
C PHE A 310 -44.77 3.66 -6.38
N SER A 311 -45.34 3.24 -7.52
CA SER A 311 -46.31 3.93 -8.37
C SER A 311 -45.80 4.90 -9.45
N ASP A 312 -45.52 4.34 -10.63
CA ASP A 312 -46.07 4.93 -11.86
C ASP A 312 -47.60 4.91 -11.75
N ALA A 313 -48.24 6.08 -11.64
CA ALA A 313 -49.48 6.46 -12.34
C ALA A 313 -50.15 7.70 -11.67
N VAL A 314 -50.59 8.60 -12.56
CA VAL A 314 -51.66 9.61 -12.43
C VAL A 314 -51.32 11.00 -11.83
N GLU A 315 -51.47 11.95 -12.76
CA GLU A 315 -51.81 13.37 -12.73
C GLU A 315 -52.60 13.95 -11.53
N ASN A 316 -52.47 15.28 -11.41
CA ASN A 316 -53.27 16.27 -10.68
C ASN A 316 -52.98 16.59 -9.20
N GLY A 317 -52.55 17.84 -8.99
CA GLY A 317 -53.28 18.75 -8.11
C GLY A 317 -52.79 18.89 -6.66
N SER A 318 -52.28 20.09 -6.37
CA SER A 318 -52.35 20.76 -5.06
C SER A 318 -51.49 20.24 -3.90
N ARG A 319 -50.48 21.07 -3.57
CA ARG A 319 -50.09 21.52 -2.21
C ARG A 319 -50.28 20.51 -1.07
N ASN A 320 -49.21 19.80 -0.74
CA ASN A 320 -48.52 19.88 0.56
C ASN A 320 -47.41 18.83 0.55
N ARG A 321 -46.16 19.28 0.36
CA ARG A 321 -44.97 18.46 0.58
C ARG A 321 -43.93 19.29 1.34
N PHE A 322 -44.31 19.63 2.56
CA PHE A 322 -43.37 19.74 3.66
C PHE A 322 -43.55 18.46 4.49
N GLU A 323 -42.43 17.93 4.95
CA GLU A 323 -42.26 16.72 5.77
C GLU A 323 -42.14 15.38 5.00
N GLY A 324 -41.05 14.70 5.33
CA GLY A 324 -40.49 13.55 4.63
C GLY A 324 -38.97 13.63 4.62
N GLU A 325 -38.38 13.86 5.79
CA GLU A 325 -36.95 13.72 6.05
C GLU A 325 -36.50 12.36 5.49
N LEU A 326 -35.66 12.37 4.44
CA LEU A 326 -35.00 11.16 3.93
C LEU A 326 -33.93 10.76 4.95
N ASP A 327 -34.41 10.31 6.11
CA ASP A 327 -33.60 9.84 7.21
C ASP A 327 -33.05 8.46 6.82
N VAL A 328 -31.74 8.35 6.64
CA VAL A 328 -31.04 7.07 6.56
C VAL A 328 -31.39 6.35 7.86
N LYS A 329 -32.28 5.35 7.78
CA LYS A 329 -32.79 4.67 8.97
C LYS A 329 -31.58 4.13 9.74
N ASN A 330 -31.57 4.22 11.07
CA ASN A 330 -30.49 3.66 11.91
C ASN A 330 -30.14 2.19 11.55
N SER A 331 -31.08 1.46 10.94
CA SER A 331 -30.87 0.13 10.34
C SER A 331 -29.83 0.09 9.23
N GLN A 332 -29.74 1.11 8.37
CA GLN A 332 -28.80 1.21 7.26
C GLN A 332 -27.35 1.37 7.75
N VAL A 333 -27.15 2.19 8.78
CA VAL A 333 -25.83 2.34 9.45
C VAL A 333 -25.48 1.08 10.27
N ALA A 334 -26.48 0.44 10.87
CA ALA A 334 -26.28 -0.82 11.58
C ALA A 334 -25.83 -1.96 10.64
N VAL A 335 -26.33 -2.02 9.40
CA VAL A 335 -25.88 -3.00 8.39
C VAL A 335 -24.45 -2.71 7.93
N LEU A 336 -24.08 -1.44 7.75
CA LEU A 336 -22.70 -1.03 7.48
C LEU A 336 -21.73 -1.45 8.58
N CYS A 337 -22.09 -1.18 9.82
CA CYS A 337 -21.31 -1.61 10.97
C CYS A 337 -21.33 -3.13 11.11
N ALA A 338 -22.44 -3.81 10.80
CA ALA A 338 -22.50 -5.27 10.78
C ALA A 338 -21.66 -5.88 9.65
N ALA A 339 -21.43 -5.17 8.53
CA ALA A 339 -20.53 -5.61 7.47
C ALA A 339 -19.07 -5.46 7.89
N ILE A 340 -18.73 -4.35 8.55
CA ILE A 340 -17.41 -4.12 9.16
C ILE A 340 -17.12 -5.17 10.24
N LEU A 341 -18.06 -5.35 11.16
CA LEU A 341 -17.99 -6.33 12.22
C LEU A 341 -18.07 -7.74 11.69
N GLY A 342 -18.82 -7.97 10.61
CA GLY A 342 -18.91 -9.23 9.90
C GLY A 342 -17.59 -9.58 9.22
N GLY A 343 -16.90 -8.61 8.61
CA GLY A 343 -15.53 -8.77 8.14
C GLY A 343 -14.58 -9.13 9.28
N SER A 344 -14.64 -8.38 10.39
CA SER A 344 -13.82 -8.61 11.59
C SER A 344 -14.12 -9.94 12.30
N LEU A 345 -15.40 -10.37 12.34
CA LEU A 345 -15.88 -11.61 12.97
C LEU A 345 -15.69 -12.82 12.08
N MET A 346 -15.87 -12.69 10.76
CA MET A 346 -15.51 -13.73 9.79
C MET A 346 -14.03 -14.02 9.91
N VAL A 347 -13.21 -12.97 10.02
CA VAL A 347 -11.78 -13.06 10.29
C VAL A 347 -11.45 -13.69 11.64
N ALA A 348 -12.15 -13.30 12.70
CA ALA A 348 -12.01 -13.92 14.02
C ALA A 348 -12.40 -15.41 13.97
N ALA A 349 -13.46 -15.75 13.24
CA ALA A 349 -13.94 -17.11 13.03
C ALA A 349 -12.98 -17.91 12.15
N THR A 350 -12.38 -17.31 11.11
CA THR A 350 -11.35 -17.94 10.28
C THR A 350 -10.11 -18.20 11.12
N ASN A 351 -9.66 -17.26 11.96
CA ASN A 351 -8.51 -17.48 12.85
C ASN A 351 -8.80 -18.54 13.92
N VAL A 352 -9.99 -18.52 14.55
CA VAL A 352 -10.41 -19.55 15.52
C VAL A 352 -10.62 -20.91 14.86
N TRP A 353 -11.16 -20.96 13.64
CA TRP A 353 -11.32 -22.17 12.84
C TRP A 353 -9.96 -22.69 12.36
N LEU A 354 -9.02 -21.82 11.98
CA LEU A 354 -7.65 -22.17 11.61
C LEU A 354 -6.90 -22.76 12.81
N VAL A 355 -7.00 -22.13 13.98
CA VAL A 355 -6.44 -22.61 15.25
C VAL A 355 -7.09 -23.91 15.72
N ARG A 356 -8.40 -24.10 15.50
CA ARG A 356 -9.11 -25.35 15.84
C ARG A 356 -8.91 -26.48 14.83
N SER A 357 -8.72 -26.17 13.54
CA SER A 357 -8.42 -27.15 12.48
C SER A 357 -6.97 -27.62 12.50
N ILE A 358 -6.07 -26.89 13.17
CA ILE A 358 -4.73 -27.37 13.56
C ILE A 358 -4.82 -28.50 14.61
N GLY A 359 -5.98 -28.67 15.28
CA GLY A 359 -6.20 -29.70 16.30
C GLY A 359 -6.83 -31.02 15.82
N SER A 360 -7.14 -31.20 14.53
CA SER A 360 -7.60 -32.50 14.01
C SER A 360 -6.63 -33.05 12.98
N GLU A 361 -5.99 -34.15 13.36
CA GLU A 361 -5.05 -34.96 12.59
C GLU A 361 -5.47 -35.15 11.11
N ARG A 362 -4.48 -35.06 10.22
CA ARG A 362 -4.50 -35.79 8.94
C ARG A 362 -3.11 -36.37 8.65
N ASP A 363 -3.04 -37.70 8.69
CA ASP A 363 -2.01 -38.51 8.06
C ASP A 363 -2.38 -38.81 6.58
N PRO A 364 -1.44 -39.28 5.74
CA PRO A 364 -1.35 -38.92 4.32
C PRO A 364 -2.01 -39.92 3.37
N ALA A 365 -2.60 -39.42 2.28
CA ALA A 365 -2.64 -40.09 0.97
C ALA A 365 -3.11 -39.11 -0.12
N ALA A 366 -2.29 -38.92 -1.15
CA ALA A 366 -2.65 -38.18 -2.36
C ALA A 366 -3.43 -39.08 -3.34
N PRO A 367 -4.45 -38.55 -4.04
CA PRO A 367 -4.92 -39.13 -5.30
C PRO A 367 -4.30 -38.41 -6.50
N ALA A 368 -3.99 -39.21 -7.53
CA ALA A 368 -3.34 -38.83 -8.77
C ALA A 368 -4.14 -37.83 -9.64
N GLY A 369 -3.42 -36.93 -10.31
CA GLY A 369 -3.93 -36.13 -11.44
C GLY A 369 -3.57 -34.64 -11.44
N VAL A 370 -3.01 -34.09 -10.36
CA VAL A 370 -2.68 -32.66 -10.25
C VAL A 370 -1.20 -32.45 -10.57
N ARG A 371 -0.88 -31.55 -11.51
CA ARG A 371 0.52 -31.14 -11.76
C ARG A 371 1.04 -30.43 -10.52
N PRO A 372 2.19 -30.84 -9.95
CA PRO A 372 2.76 -30.16 -8.80
C PRO A 372 3.01 -28.68 -9.10
N VAL A 373 2.66 -27.81 -8.16
CA VAL A 373 2.86 -26.37 -8.22
C VAL A 373 4.06 -26.00 -7.36
N ILE A 374 5.11 -25.51 -7.99
CA ILE A 374 6.35 -25.07 -7.36
C ILE A 374 6.39 -23.55 -7.36
N ALA A 375 6.43 -22.95 -6.17
CA ALA A 375 6.65 -21.52 -6.02
C ALA A 375 8.12 -21.23 -5.73
N MET A 376 8.78 -20.50 -6.64
CA MET A 376 10.20 -20.17 -6.54
C MET A 376 10.38 -18.67 -6.37
N MET A 377 11.04 -18.28 -5.28
CA MET A 377 11.26 -16.89 -4.88
C MET A 377 12.73 -16.48 -4.95
N PRO A 378 13.11 -15.47 -5.75
CA PRO A 378 14.40 -14.81 -5.65
C PRO A 378 14.43 -13.80 -4.48
N LYS A 379 15.62 -13.31 -4.14
CA LYS A 379 15.74 -12.16 -3.21
C LYS A 379 15.22 -10.86 -3.81
N ALA A 380 15.48 -10.66 -5.10
CA ALA A 380 15.01 -9.51 -5.86
C ALA A 380 14.77 -9.91 -7.32
N LYS A 381 13.52 -9.87 -7.77
CA LYS A 381 13.11 -10.30 -9.12
C LYS A 381 13.82 -9.53 -10.25
N GLY A 382 14.21 -8.28 -10.01
CA GLY A 382 14.84 -7.40 -11.00
C GLY A 382 16.33 -7.64 -11.20
N ASP A 383 16.99 -8.42 -10.34
CA ASP A 383 18.42 -8.68 -10.43
C ASP A 383 18.76 -9.59 -11.64
N PRO A 384 19.72 -9.21 -12.52
CA PRO A 384 20.15 -10.04 -13.64
C PRO A 384 20.58 -11.48 -13.28
N TYR A 385 21.18 -11.67 -12.10
CA TYR A 385 21.53 -13.00 -11.57
C TYR A 385 20.26 -13.86 -11.40
N PHE A 386 19.24 -13.32 -10.73
CA PHE A 386 17.99 -14.03 -10.51
C PHE A 386 17.17 -14.18 -11.80
N VAL A 387 17.28 -13.27 -12.77
CA VAL A 387 16.70 -13.45 -14.11
C VAL A 387 17.31 -14.66 -14.82
N SER A 388 18.60 -14.93 -14.64
CA SER A 388 19.24 -16.13 -15.18
C SER A 388 18.78 -17.40 -14.46
N CYS A 389 18.63 -17.35 -13.13
CA CYS A 389 18.04 -18.46 -12.36
C CYS A 389 16.61 -18.79 -12.81
N ARG A 390 15.79 -17.77 -13.13
CA ARG A 390 14.44 -17.96 -13.68
C ARG A 390 14.45 -18.80 -14.96
N ILE A 391 15.35 -18.49 -15.89
CA ILE A 391 15.43 -19.21 -17.17
C ILE A 391 15.69 -20.70 -16.93
N GLY A 392 16.64 -21.03 -16.07
CA GLY A 392 16.92 -22.43 -15.69
C GLY A 392 15.75 -23.11 -14.98
N ALA A 393 15.06 -22.38 -14.08
CA ALA A 393 13.87 -22.90 -13.40
C ALA A 393 12.71 -23.17 -14.36
N GLU A 394 12.46 -22.27 -15.32
CA GLU A 394 11.42 -22.42 -16.35
C GLU A 394 11.72 -23.59 -17.30
N GLU A 395 12.98 -23.83 -17.64
CA GLU A 395 13.41 -24.97 -18.45
C GLU A 395 13.20 -26.29 -17.70
N ALA A 396 13.66 -26.37 -16.45
CA ALA A 396 13.45 -27.54 -15.60
C ALA A 396 11.96 -27.82 -15.35
N ALA A 397 11.15 -26.78 -15.16
CA ALA A 397 9.70 -26.93 -14.97
C ALA A 397 9.01 -27.54 -16.19
N LYS A 398 9.43 -27.13 -17.40
CA LYS A 398 8.93 -27.72 -18.66
C LYS A 398 9.36 -29.18 -18.82
N GLU A 399 10.61 -29.50 -18.51
CA GLU A 399 11.14 -30.87 -18.58
C GLU A 399 10.39 -31.81 -17.61
N LEU A 400 10.14 -31.34 -16.40
CA LEU A 400 9.49 -32.11 -15.34
C LEU A 400 7.95 -32.10 -15.40
N GLY A 401 7.36 -31.27 -16.27
CA GLY A 401 5.91 -31.16 -16.42
C GLY A 401 5.19 -30.57 -15.20
N VAL A 402 5.86 -29.71 -14.43
CA VAL A 402 5.34 -29.04 -13.23
C VAL A 402 4.89 -27.60 -13.53
N GLU A 403 4.00 -27.06 -12.71
CA GLU A 403 3.64 -25.63 -12.78
C GLU A 403 4.65 -24.83 -11.94
N LEU A 404 5.31 -23.85 -12.56
CA LEU A 404 6.23 -22.94 -11.86
C LEU A 404 5.56 -21.58 -11.65
N ILE A 405 5.52 -21.15 -10.41
CA ILE A 405 5.25 -19.76 -10.02
C ILE A 405 6.61 -19.11 -9.75
N TRP A 406 7.06 -18.27 -10.67
CA TRP A 406 8.22 -17.41 -10.43
C TRP A 406 7.73 -16.04 -9.95
N ASP A 407 7.89 -15.76 -8.66
CA ASP A 407 7.54 -14.45 -8.11
C ASP A 407 8.39 -14.12 -6.89
N GLY A 408 8.65 -12.84 -6.68
CA GLY A 408 9.46 -12.34 -5.57
C GLY A 408 9.38 -10.82 -5.47
N PRO A 409 9.88 -10.23 -4.37
CA PRO A 409 9.94 -8.79 -4.24
C PRO A 409 10.84 -8.18 -5.33
N THR A 410 10.61 -6.92 -5.66
CA THR A 410 11.38 -6.19 -6.68
C THR A 410 12.72 -5.67 -6.14
N GLY A 411 12.90 -5.66 -4.82
CA GLY A 411 14.14 -5.33 -4.12
C GLY A 411 14.26 -6.11 -2.81
N LEU A 412 15.24 -5.77 -1.98
CA LEU A 412 15.55 -6.49 -0.74
C LEU A 412 14.53 -6.19 0.37
N ASP A 413 13.53 -7.06 0.50
CA ASP A 413 12.44 -6.91 1.47
C ASP A 413 12.05 -8.25 2.09
N ALA A 414 12.58 -8.53 3.29
CA ALA A 414 12.29 -9.75 4.02
C ALA A 414 10.83 -9.84 4.52
N ALA A 415 10.17 -8.71 4.76
CA ALA A 415 8.76 -8.68 5.16
C ALA A 415 7.89 -9.09 3.98
N ARG A 416 8.19 -8.58 2.78
CA ARG A 416 7.51 -8.98 1.55
C ARG A 416 7.76 -10.44 1.20
N GLN A 417 9.00 -10.94 1.34
CA GLN A 417 9.27 -12.38 1.18
C GLN A 417 8.44 -13.23 2.15
N SER A 418 8.29 -12.78 3.39
CA SER A 418 7.46 -13.47 4.38
C SER A 418 5.98 -13.48 3.99
N GLU A 419 5.44 -12.34 3.53
CA GLU A 419 4.06 -12.24 3.00
C GLU A 419 3.82 -13.19 1.83
N MET A 420 4.77 -13.27 0.89
CA MET A 420 4.65 -14.14 -0.29
C MET A 420 4.63 -15.63 0.08
N VAL A 421 5.44 -16.03 1.07
CA VAL A 421 5.39 -17.39 1.62
C VAL A 421 4.01 -17.69 2.22
N GLU A 422 3.44 -16.77 3.02
CA GLU A 422 2.10 -16.95 3.61
C GLU A 422 0.99 -17.04 2.53
N ASN A 423 1.13 -16.27 1.44
CA ASN A 423 0.21 -16.34 0.30
C ASN A 423 0.29 -17.70 -0.43
N TRP A 424 1.49 -18.25 -0.59
CA TRP A 424 1.68 -19.57 -1.20
C TRP A 424 1.25 -20.72 -0.30
N ILE A 425 1.41 -20.58 1.02
CA ILE A 425 0.80 -21.49 1.99
C ILE A 425 -0.72 -21.53 1.79
N THR A 426 -1.35 -20.34 1.70
CA THR A 426 -2.80 -20.22 1.51
C THR A 426 -3.26 -20.77 0.16
N ARG A 427 -2.47 -20.54 -0.91
CA ARG A 427 -2.74 -21.08 -2.25
C ARG A 427 -2.62 -22.62 -2.31
N GLY A 428 -1.95 -23.24 -1.34
CA GLY A 428 -1.75 -24.68 -1.28
C GLY A 428 -0.77 -25.17 -2.34
N VAL A 429 0.33 -24.44 -2.55
CA VAL A 429 1.42 -24.91 -3.43
C VAL A 429 2.09 -26.16 -2.85
N ASP A 430 2.64 -27.02 -3.69
CA ASP A 430 3.28 -28.26 -3.25
C ASP A 430 4.71 -28.04 -2.76
N VAL A 431 5.41 -27.08 -3.37
CA VAL A 431 6.82 -26.76 -3.06
C VAL A 431 7.03 -25.25 -2.96
N ILE A 432 7.78 -24.82 -1.96
CA ILE A 432 8.30 -23.45 -1.81
C ILE A 432 9.83 -23.50 -1.87
N ALA A 433 10.42 -22.80 -2.84
CA ALA A 433 11.86 -22.72 -3.06
C ALA A 433 12.33 -21.26 -2.94
N VAL A 434 13.08 -20.92 -1.89
CA VAL A 434 13.35 -19.51 -1.54
C VAL A 434 14.84 -19.20 -1.45
N ALA A 435 15.25 -18.11 -2.10
CA ALA A 435 16.49 -17.40 -1.79
C ALA A 435 16.22 -16.38 -0.69
N VAL A 436 16.72 -16.69 0.50
CA VAL A 436 16.36 -15.99 1.75
C VAL A 436 17.16 -14.70 1.87
N GLU A 437 16.48 -13.55 1.96
CA GLU A 437 17.19 -12.31 2.22
C GLU A 437 17.63 -12.20 3.68
N ASN A 438 16.70 -12.36 4.62
CA ASN A 438 17.00 -12.39 6.05
C ASN A 438 16.73 -13.77 6.66
N ARG A 439 17.80 -14.41 7.16
CA ARG A 439 17.75 -15.77 7.72
C ARG A 439 16.67 -15.93 8.79
N ALA A 440 16.69 -15.09 9.81
CA ALA A 440 15.80 -15.23 10.96
C ALA A 440 14.34 -14.91 10.62
N ALA A 441 14.11 -13.83 9.86
CA ALA A 441 12.77 -13.35 9.54
C ALA A 441 11.98 -14.39 8.72
N ILE A 442 12.58 -14.90 7.65
CA ILE A 442 11.89 -15.76 6.69
C ILE A 442 11.77 -17.20 7.21
N SER A 443 12.71 -17.65 8.05
CA SER A 443 12.61 -18.97 8.67
C SER A 443 11.31 -19.18 9.45
N THR A 444 10.74 -18.11 9.99
CA THR A 444 9.46 -18.18 10.71
C THR A 444 8.30 -18.58 9.80
N SER A 445 8.18 -17.98 8.61
CA SER A 445 7.12 -18.32 7.65
C SER A 445 7.37 -19.66 6.97
N LEU A 446 8.64 -20.00 6.71
CA LEU A 446 9.01 -21.29 6.12
C LEU A 446 8.71 -22.48 7.05
N ARG A 447 8.90 -22.35 8.37
CA ARG A 447 8.46 -23.38 9.33
C ARG A 447 6.95 -23.62 9.26
N LYS A 448 6.15 -22.56 9.17
CA LYS A 448 4.69 -22.69 9.01
C LYS A 448 4.33 -23.41 7.71
N ALA A 449 5.02 -23.14 6.60
CA ALA A 449 4.82 -23.87 5.36
C ALA A 449 5.07 -25.37 5.53
N ARG A 450 6.15 -25.74 6.23
CA ARG A 450 6.46 -27.14 6.54
C ARG A 450 5.41 -27.80 7.44
N GLU A 451 4.93 -27.09 8.46
CA GLU A 451 3.85 -27.57 9.34
C GLU A 451 2.55 -27.83 8.56
N ARG A 452 2.35 -27.15 7.43
CA ARG A 452 1.22 -27.35 6.50
C ARG A 452 1.47 -28.46 5.46
N GLY A 453 2.58 -29.19 5.55
CA GLY A 453 2.93 -30.27 4.63
C GLY A 453 3.55 -29.82 3.32
N ILE A 454 3.85 -28.52 3.14
CA ILE A 454 4.50 -27.99 1.94
C ILE A 454 5.98 -28.32 2.01
N HIS A 455 6.54 -28.81 0.89
CA HIS A 455 7.97 -29.05 0.80
C HIS A 455 8.72 -27.74 0.67
N VAL A 456 9.57 -27.42 1.65
CA VAL A 456 10.36 -26.20 1.65
C VAL A 456 11.81 -26.51 1.35
N ILE A 457 12.37 -25.82 0.37
CA ILE A 457 13.80 -25.82 0.05
C ILE A 457 14.31 -24.38 -0.02
N THR A 458 15.60 -24.21 0.20
CA THR A 458 16.29 -22.93 0.02
C THR A 458 17.32 -23.04 -1.09
N TRP A 459 17.65 -21.93 -1.73
CA TRP A 459 18.65 -21.87 -2.80
C TRP A 459 19.33 -20.50 -2.79
N ASP A 460 20.59 -20.41 -3.22
CA ASP A 460 21.45 -19.20 -3.15
C ASP A 460 21.75 -18.65 -1.73
N ALA A 461 20.72 -18.43 -0.92
CA ALA A 461 20.81 -17.96 0.46
C ALA A 461 19.89 -18.77 1.38
N ASP A 462 20.44 -19.26 2.50
CA ASP A 462 19.78 -20.24 3.35
C ASP A 462 18.94 -19.61 4.48
N ALA A 463 17.95 -20.38 4.92
CA ALA A 463 17.17 -20.17 6.13
C ALA A 463 17.88 -20.83 7.34
N GLU A 464 17.23 -20.83 8.50
CA GLU A 464 17.61 -21.74 9.57
C GLU A 464 17.43 -23.20 9.12
N PRO A 465 18.34 -24.12 9.49
CA PRO A 465 18.29 -25.51 9.00
C PRO A 465 17.00 -26.26 9.30
N ASP A 466 16.31 -25.87 10.38
CA ASP A 466 15.03 -26.44 10.79
C ASP A 466 13.82 -25.87 10.02
N ALA A 467 14.01 -24.81 9.22
CA ALA A 467 12.95 -24.20 8.42
C ALA A 467 12.83 -24.78 7.00
N ARG A 468 13.73 -25.68 6.59
CA ARG A 468 13.81 -26.22 5.22
C ARG A 468 14.29 -27.67 5.19
N ALA A 469 14.03 -28.38 4.09
CA ALA A 469 14.48 -29.77 3.91
C ALA A 469 15.96 -29.84 3.49
N PHE A 470 16.34 -29.12 2.45
CA PHE A 470 17.73 -29.02 1.99
C PHE A 470 17.98 -27.66 1.35
N PHE A 471 19.27 -27.29 1.29
CA PHE A 471 19.75 -26.04 0.73
C PHE A 471 20.53 -26.34 -0.56
N VAL A 472 20.06 -25.79 -1.68
CA VAL A 472 20.75 -25.82 -2.97
C VAL A 472 21.81 -24.73 -2.96
N ASN A 473 22.99 -25.12 -2.49
CA ASN A 473 24.12 -24.23 -2.30
C ASN A 473 25.03 -24.19 -3.54
N GLN A 474 25.46 -23.00 -3.93
CA GLN A 474 26.38 -22.73 -5.03
C GLN A 474 27.81 -23.20 -4.72
N ALA A 475 28.27 -23.04 -3.49
CA ALA A 475 29.56 -23.52 -2.98
C ALA A 475 29.61 -23.38 -1.44
N THR A 476 30.55 -24.06 -0.79
CA THR A 476 30.70 -23.92 0.67
C THR A 476 31.13 -22.48 1.03
N ALA A 477 30.57 -21.94 2.13
CA ALA A 477 30.92 -20.60 2.60
C ALA A 477 32.42 -20.46 2.89
N GLU A 478 33.04 -21.52 3.39
CA GLU A 478 34.50 -21.62 3.56
C GLU A 478 35.22 -21.55 2.21
N GLY A 479 34.78 -22.31 1.21
CA GLY A 479 35.39 -22.30 -0.12
C GLY A 479 35.33 -20.92 -0.79
N ILE A 480 34.17 -20.25 -0.70
CA ILE A 480 34.00 -18.88 -1.22
C ILE A 480 34.90 -17.90 -0.45
N GLY A 481 34.79 -17.87 0.88
CA GLY A 481 35.54 -16.90 1.70
C GLY A 481 37.05 -17.09 1.59
N THR A 482 37.52 -18.35 1.52
CA THR A 482 38.95 -18.64 1.33
C THR A 482 39.45 -18.23 -0.04
N SER A 483 38.71 -18.57 -1.11
CA SER A 483 39.08 -18.20 -2.48
C SER A 483 39.12 -16.70 -2.68
N LEU A 484 38.13 -15.96 -2.17
CA LEU A 484 38.10 -14.49 -2.25
C LEU A 484 39.28 -13.85 -1.51
N THR A 485 39.62 -14.37 -0.33
CA THR A 485 40.73 -13.81 0.46
C THR A 485 42.09 -14.11 -0.18
N ASP A 486 42.28 -15.35 -0.66
CA ASP A 486 43.52 -15.75 -1.32
C ASP A 486 43.72 -15.01 -2.64
N GLU A 487 42.63 -14.73 -3.38
CA GLU A 487 42.68 -13.94 -4.61
C GLU A 487 42.97 -12.46 -4.33
N ALA A 488 42.36 -11.87 -3.29
CA ALA A 488 42.71 -10.53 -2.84
C ALA A 488 44.20 -10.45 -2.46
N ALA A 489 44.72 -11.46 -1.76
CA ALA A 489 46.13 -11.53 -1.41
C ALA A 489 47.03 -11.65 -2.65
N ARG A 490 46.63 -12.44 -3.64
CA ARG A 490 47.35 -12.58 -4.92
C ARG A 490 47.39 -11.25 -5.67
N LEU A 491 46.29 -10.52 -5.72
CA LEU A 491 46.19 -9.22 -6.42
C LEU A 491 46.98 -8.10 -5.73
N LEU A 492 47.21 -8.21 -4.41
CA LEU A 492 47.92 -7.25 -3.59
C LEU A 492 49.36 -7.68 -3.24
N ASP A 493 49.90 -8.70 -3.92
CA ASP A 493 51.24 -9.24 -3.64
C ASP A 493 51.47 -9.58 -2.16
N GLY A 494 50.42 -10.06 -1.49
CA GLY A 494 50.43 -10.52 -0.09
C GLY A 494 50.45 -9.41 0.97
N LYS A 495 50.27 -8.13 0.62
CA LYS A 495 50.28 -7.01 1.58
C LYS A 495 49.39 -5.83 1.15
N GLY A 496 48.81 -5.11 2.11
CA GLY A 496 48.05 -3.88 1.84
C GLY A 496 46.63 -3.92 2.40
N GLU A 497 45.77 -3.06 1.88
CA GLU A 497 44.39 -2.91 2.36
C GLU A 497 43.39 -3.23 1.26
N PHE A 498 42.27 -3.83 1.63
CA PHE A 498 41.12 -4.04 0.74
C PHE A 498 39.82 -3.79 1.48
N ALA A 499 38.76 -3.49 0.72
CA ALA A 499 37.41 -3.35 1.22
C ALA A 499 36.52 -4.47 0.65
N VAL A 500 35.44 -4.79 1.36
CA VAL A 500 34.38 -5.67 0.84
C VAL A 500 33.15 -4.81 0.55
N ILE A 501 32.71 -4.82 -0.70
CA ILE A 501 31.41 -4.28 -1.09
C ILE A 501 30.46 -5.47 -1.15
N THR A 502 29.48 -5.46 -0.28
CA THR A 502 28.48 -6.53 -0.12
C THR A 502 27.13 -6.00 -0.56
N GLY A 503 26.13 -6.85 -0.78
CA GLY A 503 24.72 -6.47 -0.95
C GLY A 503 24.13 -5.82 0.30
N ALA A 504 23.04 -6.36 0.85
CA ALA A 504 22.52 -5.88 2.14
C ALA A 504 23.31 -6.46 3.32
N LEU A 505 23.41 -5.68 4.41
CA LEU A 505 23.99 -6.17 5.67
C LEU A 505 23.18 -7.30 6.31
N SER A 506 21.93 -7.49 5.90
CA SER A 506 21.07 -8.60 6.33
C SER A 506 21.30 -9.89 5.54
N ALA A 507 22.00 -9.83 4.40
CA ALA A 507 22.07 -10.93 3.45
C ALA A 507 22.69 -12.20 4.07
N ALA A 508 21.91 -13.27 4.14
CA ALA A 508 22.28 -14.48 4.87
C ALA A 508 23.55 -15.18 4.35
N ASN A 509 23.71 -15.26 3.02
CA ASN A 509 24.86 -15.90 2.36
C ASN A 509 26.14 -15.07 2.47
N GLN A 510 26.08 -13.79 2.12
CA GLN A 510 27.25 -12.90 2.12
C GLN A 510 27.82 -12.72 3.54
N ASN A 511 26.96 -12.68 4.57
CA ASN A 511 27.41 -12.65 5.96
C ASN A 511 28.21 -13.89 6.36
N GLU A 512 27.82 -15.09 5.89
CA GLU A 512 28.62 -16.30 6.10
C GLU A 512 29.97 -16.22 5.39
N TRP A 513 29.99 -15.75 4.13
CA TRP A 513 31.23 -15.62 3.36
C TRP A 513 32.20 -14.64 4.03
N ILE A 514 31.71 -13.49 4.49
CA ILE A 514 32.49 -12.48 5.22
C ILE A 514 33.11 -13.05 6.49
N ALA A 515 32.40 -13.92 7.22
CA ALA A 515 32.95 -14.58 8.40
C ALA A 515 34.18 -15.44 8.04
N PHE A 516 34.11 -16.20 6.94
CA PHE A 516 35.24 -16.98 6.46
C PHE A 516 36.36 -16.13 5.84
N ILE A 517 36.05 -14.99 5.23
CA ILE A 517 37.06 -14.01 4.79
C ILE A 517 37.88 -13.54 5.98
N LYS A 518 37.21 -13.09 7.05
CA LYS A 518 37.89 -12.64 8.28
C LYS A 518 38.74 -13.74 8.91
N LYS A 519 38.23 -14.98 8.93
CA LYS A 519 38.95 -16.14 9.44
C LYS A 519 40.21 -16.44 8.61
N ARG A 520 40.08 -16.52 7.28
CA ARG A 520 41.20 -16.81 6.38
C ARG A 520 42.27 -15.72 6.42
N LEU A 521 41.86 -14.46 6.49
CA LEU A 521 42.75 -13.30 6.60
C LEU A 521 43.65 -13.43 7.83
N ALA A 522 43.06 -13.73 8.99
CA ALA A 522 43.79 -13.91 10.25
C ALA A 522 44.73 -15.12 10.24
N GLU A 523 44.36 -16.21 9.56
CA GLU A 523 45.13 -17.46 9.56
C GLU A 523 46.31 -17.48 8.57
N ARG A 524 46.18 -16.83 7.40
CA ARG A 524 47.14 -16.99 6.29
C ARG A 524 47.72 -15.70 5.74
N HIS A 525 47.09 -14.55 6.01
CA HIS A 525 47.42 -13.28 5.36
C HIS A 525 47.54 -12.12 6.36
N PRO A 526 48.45 -12.21 7.36
CA PRO A 526 48.53 -11.23 8.45
C PRO A 526 48.98 -9.82 8.00
N ASN A 527 49.55 -9.71 6.80
CA ASN A 527 50.02 -8.43 6.22
C ASN A 527 48.94 -7.73 5.38
N LEU A 528 47.74 -8.31 5.29
CA LEU A 528 46.58 -7.74 4.62
C LEU A 528 45.57 -7.26 5.66
N THR A 529 44.95 -6.11 5.38
CA THR A 529 43.97 -5.49 6.27
C THR A 529 42.65 -5.31 5.54
N LEU A 530 41.56 -5.81 6.14
CA LEU A 530 40.20 -5.50 5.70
C LEU A 530 39.83 -4.12 6.25
N ALA A 531 39.88 -3.08 5.41
CA ALA A 531 39.69 -1.70 5.81
C ALA A 531 38.23 -1.38 6.16
N THR A 532 37.28 -1.89 5.36
CA THR A 532 35.85 -1.64 5.58
C THR A 532 34.98 -2.69 4.89
N ILE A 533 33.73 -2.78 5.34
CA ILE A 533 32.64 -3.50 4.67
C ILE A 533 31.56 -2.47 4.36
N ARG A 534 31.16 -2.35 3.08
CA ARG A 534 30.17 -1.37 2.62
C ARG A 534 29.00 -2.07 1.95
N PRO A 535 27.75 -1.79 2.36
CA PRO A 535 26.58 -2.37 1.72
C PRO A 535 26.18 -1.57 0.48
N SER A 536 26.10 -2.23 -0.66
CA SER A 536 25.48 -1.73 -1.88
C SER A 536 23.98 -1.99 -1.91
N ASP A 537 23.44 -2.82 -1.02
CA ASP A 537 22.03 -3.26 -1.03
C ASP A 537 21.60 -3.86 -2.38
N ASP A 538 22.55 -4.50 -3.08
CA ASP A 538 22.41 -5.04 -4.44
C ASP A 538 22.02 -3.96 -5.49
N ASP A 539 22.27 -2.68 -5.17
CA ASP A 539 22.12 -1.55 -6.09
C ASP A 539 23.43 -1.24 -6.81
N ARG A 540 23.35 -1.15 -8.15
CA ARG A 540 24.51 -0.94 -9.02
C ARG A 540 25.21 0.40 -8.76
N ASP A 541 24.44 1.48 -8.63
CA ASP A 541 24.99 2.82 -8.55
C ASP A 541 25.57 3.07 -7.15
N LYS A 542 24.95 2.49 -6.13
CA LYS A 542 25.49 2.44 -4.77
C LYS A 542 26.77 1.61 -4.70
N ALA A 543 26.82 0.45 -5.36
CA ALA A 543 28.05 -0.35 -5.44
C ALA A 543 29.19 0.45 -6.08
N PHE A 544 28.92 1.20 -7.15
CA PHE A 544 29.91 2.04 -7.83
C PHE A 544 30.35 3.26 -7.00
N ALA A 545 29.48 3.80 -6.15
CA ALA A 545 29.84 4.89 -5.25
C ALA A 545 30.72 4.43 -4.07
N GLU A 546 30.70 3.14 -3.73
CA GLU A 546 31.47 2.53 -2.64
C GLU A 546 32.83 1.95 -3.12
N THR A 547 33.02 1.78 -4.43
CA THR A 547 34.33 1.49 -5.07
C THR A 547 35.13 2.76 -5.29
#